data_AF-A0A3P3W745-F1
#
_entry.id   AF-A0A3P3W745-F1
#
_cell.length_a   1.000
_cell.length_b   1.000
_cell.length_c   1.000
_cell.angle_alpha   90.00
_cell.angle_beta   90.00
_cell.angle_gamma   90.00
#
_symmetry.space_group_name_H-M   'P 1'
#
loop_
_entity.id
_entity.type
_entity.pdbx_description
1 polymer ?
#
loop_
_entity_poly.entity_id
_entity_poly.type
_entity_poly.pdbx_seq_one_letter_code
_entity_poly.pdbx_strand_id
1 'polypeptide(L)'
;MNQEINEIIDIIENFHENYQAETIEDFPVNFSNDTLLLIKEFKNNATNENASDLKKVYEDFMLEILKFDSVLKEHQSFAFSTIKSFEALVANDEIENLEPVYTHYSFTEVEEIIEQMFDEIKNIKESQDELKEELVYILEDYLFHIEYLEDNMQYNYFIYDELQDIEDEEKLEKAIVTLREEKKILHDKFEQKLKSKK
;
A
#
# COMPACT_ATOMS: atom_id res chain seq x y z
N MET A 1 -6.68 -31.41 8.67
CA MET A 1 -6.04 -30.15 8.28
C MET A 1 -6.04 -29.28 9.52
N ASN A 2 -4.86 -28.84 9.98
CA ASN A 2 -4.71 -28.03 11.19
C ASN A 2 -5.40 -26.67 10.98
N GLN A 3 -6.05 -26.11 12.00
CA GLN A 3 -6.82 -24.87 11.89
C GLN A 3 -5.96 -23.70 11.41
N GLU A 4 -4.73 -23.60 11.92
CA GLU A 4 -3.73 -22.59 11.56
C GLU A 4 -3.33 -22.64 10.07
N ILE A 5 -3.34 -23.83 9.46
CA ILE A 5 -3.00 -24.00 8.04
C ILE A 5 -4.14 -23.48 7.16
N ASN A 6 -5.40 -23.70 7.58
CA ASN A 6 -6.54 -23.19 6.84
C ASN A 6 -6.54 -21.65 6.84
N GLU A 7 -6.20 -21.04 7.99
CA GLU A 7 -6.10 -19.59 8.11
C GLU A 7 -5.03 -19.01 7.16
N ILE A 8 -3.87 -19.66 7.02
CA ILE A 8 -2.83 -19.26 6.05
C ILE A 8 -3.31 -19.41 4.60
N ILE A 9 -4.02 -20.51 4.28
CA ILE A 9 -4.57 -20.72 2.95
C ILE A 9 -5.58 -19.63 2.61
N ASP A 10 -6.49 -19.29 3.53
CA ASP A 10 -7.48 -18.23 3.33
C ASP A 10 -6.79 -16.87 3.10
N ILE A 11 -5.68 -16.57 3.81
CA ILE A 11 -4.90 -15.34 3.59
C ILE A 11 -4.25 -15.34 2.19
N ILE A 12 -3.71 -16.46 1.72
CA ILE A 12 -3.12 -16.57 0.38
C ILE A 12 -4.18 -16.40 -0.71
N GLU A 13 -5.36 -16.99 -0.52
CA GLU A 13 -6.47 -16.84 -1.46
C GLU A 13 -6.87 -15.36 -1.58
N ASN A 14 -7.05 -14.67 -0.45
CA ASN A 14 -7.30 -13.23 -0.44
C ASN A 14 -6.16 -12.42 -1.08
N PHE A 15 -4.89 -12.78 -0.82
CA PHE A 15 -3.74 -12.14 -1.45
C PHE A 15 -3.78 -12.27 -2.97
N HIS A 16 -4.11 -13.45 -3.50
CA HIS A 16 -4.25 -13.66 -4.94
C HIS A 16 -5.45 -12.94 -5.54
N GLU A 17 -6.57 -12.83 -4.81
CA GLU A 17 -7.72 -12.05 -5.27
C GLU A 17 -7.38 -10.56 -5.39
N ASN A 18 -6.57 -10.03 -4.48
CA ASN A 18 -6.18 -8.63 -4.45
C ASN A 18 -5.05 -8.30 -5.44
N TYR A 19 -4.10 -9.21 -5.67
CA TYR A 19 -2.93 -8.95 -6.50
C TYR A 19 -2.94 -9.70 -7.83
N GLN A 20 -3.64 -9.10 -8.80
CA GLN A 20 -3.47 -9.42 -10.22
C GLN A 20 -2.35 -8.57 -10.83
N ALA A 21 -1.83 -8.96 -12.00
CA ALA A 21 -0.68 -8.29 -12.61
C ALA A 21 -0.86 -6.77 -12.76
N GLU A 22 -2.05 -6.33 -13.18
CA GLU A 22 -2.40 -4.91 -13.30
C GLU A 22 -2.39 -4.21 -11.94
N THR A 23 -2.98 -4.83 -10.90
CA THR A 23 -2.98 -4.28 -9.54
C THR A 23 -1.57 -4.18 -8.94
N ILE A 24 -0.67 -5.12 -9.26
CA ILE A 24 0.72 -5.07 -8.77
C ILE A 24 1.46 -3.88 -9.39
N GLU A 25 1.18 -3.54 -10.65
CA GLU A 25 1.78 -2.37 -11.30
C GLU A 25 1.27 -1.05 -10.70
N ASP A 26 0.00 -1.00 -10.32
CA ASP A 26 -0.61 0.19 -9.69
C ASP A 26 -0.21 0.33 -8.20
N PHE A 27 -0.01 -0.77 -7.48
CA PHE A 27 0.28 -0.80 -6.04
C PHE A 27 1.50 -1.67 -5.67
N PRO A 28 2.70 -1.37 -6.21
CA PRO A 28 3.86 -2.25 -6.09
C PRO A 28 4.43 -2.31 -4.66
N VAL A 29 4.30 -1.22 -3.89
CA VAL A 29 4.74 -1.18 -2.48
C VAL A 29 3.83 -2.03 -1.60
N ASN A 30 2.51 -1.91 -1.75
CA ASN A 30 1.54 -2.73 -1.01
C ASN A 30 1.77 -4.22 -1.30
N PHE A 31 1.90 -4.59 -2.58
CA PHE A 31 2.24 -5.95 -2.97
C PHE A 31 3.52 -6.44 -2.29
N SER A 32 4.56 -5.62 -2.28
CA SER A 32 5.84 -5.97 -1.67
C SER A 32 5.73 -6.15 -0.15
N ASN A 33 4.96 -5.30 0.53
CA ASN A 33 4.77 -5.36 1.99
C ASN A 33 3.93 -6.57 2.38
N ASP A 34 2.81 -6.80 1.71
CA ASP A 34 1.94 -7.96 1.98
C ASP A 34 2.67 -9.28 1.70
N THR A 35 3.51 -9.31 0.66
CA THR A 35 4.41 -10.45 0.40
C THR A 35 5.34 -10.70 1.58
N LEU A 36 5.98 -9.66 2.11
CA LEU A 36 6.88 -9.77 3.26
C LEU A 36 6.14 -10.28 4.50
N LEU A 37 4.97 -9.72 4.82
CA LEU A 37 4.16 -10.12 5.97
C LEU A 37 3.75 -11.59 5.87
N LEU A 38 3.27 -12.02 4.70
CA LEU A 38 2.83 -13.39 4.50
C LEU A 38 4.00 -14.38 4.62
N ILE A 39 5.18 -14.01 4.11
CA ILE A 39 6.41 -14.81 4.30
C ILE A 39 6.80 -14.91 5.78
N LYS A 40 6.68 -13.81 6.54
CA LYS A 40 6.90 -13.84 7.99
C LYS A 40 5.90 -14.76 8.69
N GLU A 41 4.64 -14.73 8.28
CA GLU A 41 3.63 -15.63 8.84
C GLU A 41 3.90 -17.10 8.55
N PHE A 42 4.36 -17.44 7.34
CA PHE A 42 4.84 -18.78 7.04
C PHE A 42 5.96 -19.22 7.98
N LYS A 43 6.91 -18.31 8.29
CA LYS A 43 8.02 -18.62 9.19
C LYS A 43 7.56 -18.79 10.63
N ASN A 44 6.72 -17.88 11.13
CA ASN A 44 6.18 -17.93 12.48
C ASN A 44 5.41 -19.23 12.74
N ASN A 45 4.71 -19.73 11.72
CA ASN A 45 3.95 -20.97 11.79
C ASN A 45 4.76 -22.21 11.41
N ALA A 46 6.05 -22.10 11.08
CA ALA A 46 6.89 -23.23 10.70
C ALA A 46 7.29 -24.06 11.94
N THR A 47 6.38 -24.92 12.40
CA THR A 47 6.62 -25.85 13.51
C THR A 47 6.85 -27.27 12.98
N ASN A 48 7.45 -28.14 13.80
CA ASN A 48 7.67 -29.54 13.42
C ASN A 48 6.36 -30.31 13.15
N GLU A 49 5.22 -29.83 13.64
CA GLU A 49 3.92 -30.53 13.55
C GLU A 49 3.16 -30.21 12.24
N ASN A 50 3.44 -29.06 11.61
CA ASN A 50 2.75 -28.59 10.41
C ASN A 50 3.70 -28.39 9.19
N ALA A 51 5.01 -28.64 9.36
CA ALA A 51 6.03 -28.39 8.35
C ALA A 51 5.75 -29.05 6.99
N SER A 52 5.21 -30.27 6.92
CA SER A 52 4.96 -30.93 5.62
C SER A 52 3.84 -30.28 4.83
N ASP A 53 2.80 -29.83 5.52
CA ASP A 53 1.60 -29.26 4.90
C ASP A 53 1.85 -27.81 4.48
N LEU A 54 2.53 -27.03 5.34
CA LEU A 54 2.93 -25.65 5.02
C LEU A 54 3.98 -25.60 3.90
N LYS A 55 4.89 -26.58 3.83
CA LYS A 55 5.95 -26.59 2.83
C LYS A 55 5.43 -26.44 1.41
N LYS A 56 4.44 -27.24 1.03
CA LYS A 56 3.93 -27.21 -0.34
C LYS A 56 3.26 -25.87 -0.64
N VAL A 57 2.42 -25.41 0.28
CA VAL A 57 1.71 -24.13 0.15
C VAL A 57 2.69 -22.97 0.00
N TYR A 58 3.74 -22.96 0.82
CA TYR A 58 4.82 -21.97 0.73
C TYR A 58 5.57 -22.01 -0.60
N GLU A 59 5.99 -23.20 -1.04
CA GLU A 59 6.76 -23.34 -2.28
C GLU A 59 5.94 -22.95 -3.52
N ASP A 60 4.65 -23.28 -3.53
CA ASP A 60 3.71 -22.85 -4.58
C ASP A 60 3.55 -21.33 -4.57
N PHE A 61 3.33 -20.72 -3.39
CA PHE A 61 3.28 -19.26 -3.22
C PHE A 61 4.57 -18.57 -3.70
N MET A 62 5.74 -19.05 -3.28
CA MET A 62 7.04 -18.51 -3.70
C MET A 62 7.26 -18.58 -5.22
N LEU A 63 6.82 -19.67 -5.86
CA LEU A 63 6.89 -19.78 -7.32
C LEU A 63 6.05 -18.73 -8.04
N GLU A 64 4.96 -18.29 -7.43
CA GLU A 64 4.07 -17.28 -7.99
C GLU A 64 4.60 -15.87 -7.78
N ILE A 65 4.97 -15.49 -6.55
CA ILE A 65 5.47 -14.15 -6.27
C ILE A 65 6.80 -13.86 -6.98
N LEU A 66 7.66 -14.87 -7.18
CA LEU A 66 8.94 -14.70 -7.86
C LEU A 66 8.79 -14.44 -9.37
N LYS A 67 7.57 -14.53 -9.93
CA LYS A 67 7.28 -14.01 -11.28
C LYS A 67 7.39 -12.48 -11.32
N PHE A 68 7.22 -11.81 -10.17
CA PHE A 68 7.28 -10.37 -9.97
C PHE A 68 8.54 -9.94 -9.19
N ASP A 69 9.61 -10.73 -9.28
CA ASP A 69 10.88 -10.49 -8.57
C ASP A 69 11.50 -9.11 -8.89
N SER A 70 11.23 -8.53 -10.06
CA SER A 70 11.67 -7.17 -10.40
C SER A 70 11.03 -6.11 -9.50
N VAL A 71 9.70 -6.20 -9.29
CA VAL A 71 8.94 -5.29 -8.41
C VAL A 71 9.44 -5.41 -6.98
N LEU A 72 9.59 -6.64 -6.48
CA LEU A 72 10.10 -6.88 -5.13
C LEU A 72 11.48 -6.26 -4.92
N LYS A 73 12.38 -6.33 -5.92
CA LYS A 73 13.73 -5.77 -5.83
C LYS A 73 13.79 -4.24 -5.88
N GLU A 74 12.78 -3.59 -6.44
CA GLU A 74 12.70 -2.13 -6.48
C GLU A 74 12.37 -1.55 -5.11
N HIS A 75 11.65 -2.29 -4.28
CA HIS A 75 11.17 -1.83 -2.97
C HIS A 75 11.89 -2.49 -1.80
N GLN A 76 12.36 -3.73 -1.94
CA GLN A 76 13.02 -4.49 -0.88
C GLN A 76 14.46 -4.79 -1.25
N SER A 77 15.38 -4.53 -0.31
CA SER A 77 16.80 -4.89 -0.49
C SER A 77 17.06 -6.39 -0.37
N PHE A 78 16.12 -7.13 0.21
CA PHE A 78 16.23 -8.57 0.43
C PHE A 78 15.91 -9.37 -0.83
N ALA A 79 16.74 -10.36 -1.15
CA ALA A 79 16.56 -11.20 -2.32
C ALA A 79 15.65 -12.40 -2.00
N PHE A 80 14.33 -12.28 -2.15
CA PHE A 80 13.36 -13.34 -1.85
C PHE A 80 13.65 -14.69 -2.55
N SER A 81 14.34 -14.68 -3.69
CA SER A 81 14.82 -15.90 -4.34
C SER A 81 15.73 -16.80 -3.46
N THR A 82 16.39 -16.25 -2.43
CA THR A 82 17.26 -17.01 -1.51
C THR A 82 16.48 -17.87 -0.52
N ILE A 83 15.20 -17.60 -0.31
CA ILE A 83 14.31 -18.36 0.58
C ILE A 83 13.28 -19.19 -0.18
N LYS A 84 13.46 -19.42 -1.49
CA LYS A 84 12.49 -20.11 -2.34
C LYS A 84 11.95 -21.45 -1.79
N SER A 85 12.74 -22.19 -1.00
CA SER A 85 12.30 -23.43 -0.36
C SER A 85 11.94 -23.21 1.10
N PHE A 86 10.98 -23.99 1.61
CA PHE A 86 10.54 -23.87 3.01
C PHE A 86 11.68 -24.04 4.01
N GLU A 87 12.61 -24.96 3.76
CA GLU A 87 13.80 -25.12 4.62
C GLU A 87 14.73 -23.90 4.61
N ALA A 88 14.79 -23.16 3.50
CA ALA A 88 15.60 -21.96 3.41
C ALA A 88 14.95 -20.79 4.16
N LEU A 89 13.62 -20.67 4.11
CA LEU A 89 12.87 -19.73 4.96
C LEU A 89 13.13 -19.99 6.44
N VAL A 90 12.96 -21.23 6.90
CA VAL A 90 13.13 -21.60 8.32
C VAL A 90 14.54 -21.32 8.81
N ALA A 91 15.55 -21.53 7.98
CA ALA A 91 16.96 -21.28 8.32
C ALA A 91 17.40 -19.81 8.16
N ASN A 92 16.54 -18.92 7.65
CA ASN A 92 16.89 -17.54 7.38
C ASN A 92 16.42 -16.62 8.52
N ASP A 93 17.35 -16.15 9.35
CA ASP A 93 17.05 -15.24 10.48
C ASP A 93 16.87 -13.77 10.07
N GLU A 94 17.30 -13.40 8.86
CA GLU A 94 17.22 -12.02 8.37
C GLU A 94 15.77 -11.59 8.15
N ILE A 95 14.92 -12.50 7.66
CA ILE A 95 13.53 -12.20 7.27
C ILE A 95 12.70 -11.60 8.40
N GLU A 96 12.92 -12.02 9.66
CA GLU A 96 12.16 -11.51 10.82
C GLU A 96 12.41 -10.03 11.07
N ASN A 97 13.62 -9.56 10.75
CA ASN A 97 14.09 -8.20 11.00
C ASN A 97 13.81 -7.24 9.84
N LEU A 98 13.33 -7.72 8.70
CA LEU A 98 12.96 -6.84 7.58
C LEU A 98 11.72 -6.04 7.94
N GLU A 99 11.74 -4.74 7.69
CA GLU A 99 10.58 -3.87 7.92
C GLU A 99 9.80 -3.67 6.62
N PRO A 100 8.47 -3.44 6.70
CA PRO A 100 7.71 -2.93 5.58
C PRO A 100 8.30 -1.63 5.03
N VAL A 101 8.13 -1.40 3.74
CA VAL A 101 8.48 -0.14 3.10
C VAL A 101 7.36 0.86 3.38
N TYR A 102 7.72 1.99 3.98
CA TYR A 102 6.77 3.06 4.24
C TYR A 102 6.72 4.04 3.06
N THR A 103 5.50 4.40 2.66
CA THR A 103 5.26 5.37 1.58
C THR A 103 4.84 6.70 2.18
N HIS A 104 5.55 7.77 1.82
CA HIS A 104 5.17 9.11 2.25
C HIS A 104 4.02 9.65 1.40
N TYR A 105 3.08 10.31 2.07
CA TYR A 105 2.02 11.08 1.42
C TYR A 105 1.90 12.44 2.11
N SER A 106 1.82 13.50 1.31
CA SER A 106 1.68 14.88 1.80
C SER A 106 0.44 15.51 1.18
N PHE A 107 -0.58 15.76 1.99
CA PHE A 107 -1.75 16.49 1.50
C PHE A 107 -1.36 17.87 1.00
N THR A 108 -0.44 18.52 1.70
CA THR A 108 0.05 19.86 1.37
C THR A 108 0.69 19.89 -0.03
N GLU A 109 1.56 18.93 -0.36
CA GLU A 109 2.18 18.87 -1.69
C GLU A 109 1.14 18.59 -2.78
N VAL A 110 0.20 17.68 -2.54
CA VAL A 110 -0.87 17.36 -3.50
C VAL A 110 -1.79 18.56 -3.72
N GLU A 111 -2.11 19.33 -2.68
CA GLU A 111 -2.89 20.57 -2.78
C GLU A 111 -2.21 21.62 -3.67
N GLU A 112 -0.89 21.77 -3.55
CA GLU A 112 -0.11 22.68 -4.40
C GLU A 112 -0.14 22.25 -5.86
N ILE A 113 -0.04 20.95 -6.15
CA ILE A 113 -0.16 20.39 -7.50
C ILE A 113 -1.55 20.68 -8.07
N ILE A 114 -2.62 20.41 -7.30
CA ILE A 114 -4.00 20.67 -7.71
C ILE A 114 -4.21 22.15 -8.06
N GLU A 115 -3.73 23.07 -7.22
CA GLU A 115 -3.86 24.51 -7.48
C GLU A 115 -3.09 24.92 -8.74
N GLN A 116 -1.88 24.38 -8.97
CA GLN A 116 -1.11 24.63 -10.19
C GLN A 116 -1.86 24.14 -11.44
N MET A 117 -2.41 22.92 -11.43
CA MET A 117 -3.19 22.39 -12.54
C MET A 117 -4.42 23.26 -12.84
N PHE A 118 -5.10 23.77 -11.82
CA PHE A 118 -6.21 24.70 -12.04
C PHE A 118 -5.79 25.99 -12.75
N ASP A 119 -4.58 26.48 -12.50
CA ASP A 119 -4.02 27.64 -13.16
C ASP A 119 -3.60 27.32 -14.61
N GLU A 120 -3.03 26.14 -14.86
CA GLU A 120 -2.72 25.67 -16.20
C GLU A 120 -3.97 25.52 -17.07
N ILE A 121 -5.02 24.88 -16.53
CA ILE A 121 -6.35 24.74 -17.18
C ILE A 121 -6.96 26.10 -17.55
N LYS A 122 -6.60 27.18 -16.83
CA LYS A 122 -7.07 28.53 -17.13
C LYS A 122 -6.30 29.17 -18.30
N ASN A 123 -5.01 28.83 -18.43
CA ASN A 123 -4.10 29.49 -19.34
C ASN A 123 -3.94 28.75 -20.67
N ILE A 124 -4.10 27.42 -20.68
CA ILE A 124 -3.92 26.57 -21.85
C ILE A 124 -5.29 26.12 -22.38
N LYS A 125 -5.55 26.40 -23.66
CA LYS A 125 -6.79 25.97 -24.35
C LYS A 125 -6.65 24.60 -25.01
N GLU A 126 -5.46 24.27 -25.46
CA GLU A 126 -5.12 22.95 -26.00
C GLU A 126 -4.93 21.99 -24.82
N SER A 127 -5.39 20.74 -24.91
CA SER A 127 -5.32 19.74 -23.83
C SER A 127 -6.06 20.08 -22.52
N GLN A 128 -6.97 21.06 -22.53
CA GLN A 128 -7.72 21.43 -21.32
C GLN A 128 -8.56 20.26 -20.76
N ASP A 129 -9.08 19.40 -21.64
CA ASP A 129 -9.88 18.25 -21.22
C ASP A 129 -8.99 17.13 -20.64
N GLU A 130 -7.81 16.89 -21.21
CA GLU A 130 -6.81 15.95 -20.66
C GLU A 130 -6.38 16.38 -19.25
N LEU A 131 -6.04 17.67 -19.05
CA LEU A 131 -5.68 18.20 -17.73
C LEU A 131 -6.82 18.11 -16.71
N LYS A 132 -8.09 18.20 -17.17
CA LYS A 132 -9.24 18.00 -16.28
C LYS A 132 -9.40 16.54 -15.89
N GLU A 133 -9.15 15.60 -16.81
CA GLU A 133 -9.20 14.17 -16.51
C GLU A 133 -8.11 13.79 -15.50
N GLU A 134 -6.89 14.28 -15.68
CA GLU A 134 -5.79 14.09 -14.72
C GLU A 134 -6.12 14.71 -13.35
N LEU A 135 -6.70 15.91 -13.34
CA LEU A 135 -7.12 16.56 -12.10
C LEU A 135 -8.26 15.81 -11.39
N VAL A 136 -9.17 15.18 -12.13
CA VAL A 136 -10.19 14.30 -11.53
C VAL A 136 -9.52 13.11 -10.85
N TYR A 137 -8.57 12.46 -11.52
CA TYR A 137 -7.84 11.34 -10.94
C TYR A 137 -7.12 11.73 -9.65
N ILE A 138 -6.40 12.85 -9.63
CA ILE A 138 -5.70 13.34 -8.43
C ILE A 138 -6.70 13.68 -7.30
N LEU A 139 -7.86 14.23 -7.61
CA LEU A 139 -8.89 14.51 -6.60
C LEU A 139 -9.52 13.23 -6.03
N GLU A 140 -9.69 12.20 -6.85
CA GLU A 140 -10.16 10.88 -6.40
C GLU A 140 -9.14 10.22 -5.46
N ASP A 141 -7.85 10.25 -5.82
CA ASP A 141 -6.76 9.79 -4.95
C ASP A 141 -6.68 10.58 -3.63
N TYR A 142 -6.76 11.90 -3.71
CA TYR A 142 -6.80 12.78 -2.54
C TYR A 142 -7.97 12.43 -1.60
N LEU A 143 -9.16 12.18 -2.14
CA LEU A 143 -10.32 11.76 -1.37
C LEU A 143 -10.13 10.38 -0.74
N PHE A 144 -9.57 9.42 -1.48
CA PHE A 144 -9.21 8.10 -0.95
C PHE A 144 -8.31 8.23 0.28
N HIS A 145 -7.25 9.05 0.20
CA HIS A 145 -6.35 9.28 1.32
C HIS A 145 -7.02 9.95 2.53
N ILE A 146 -8.06 10.78 2.35
CA ILE A 146 -8.85 11.34 3.45
C ILE A 146 -9.70 10.25 4.10
N GLU A 147 -10.48 9.52 3.29
CA GLU A 147 -11.50 8.60 3.80
C GLU A 147 -10.85 7.41 4.50
N TYR A 148 -9.77 6.89 3.94
CA TYR A 148 -9.07 5.71 4.44
C TYR A 148 -7.79 6.04 5.23
N LEU A 149 -7.64 7.28 5.73
CA LEU A 149 -6.42 7.74 6.37
C LEU A 149 -5.86 6.81 7.46
N GLU A 150 -6.71 6.36 8.40
CA GLU A 150 -6.31 5.44 9.48
C GLU A 150 -5.90 4.07 8.93
N ASP A 151 -6.74 3.49 8.05
CA ASP A 151 -6.46 2.20 7.43
C ASP A 151 -5.16 2.25 6.60
N ASN A 152 -4.91 3.39 5.95
CA ASN A 152 -3.71 3.62 5.16
C ASN A 152 -2.46 3.67 6.03
N MET A 153 -2.53 4.32 7.19
CA MET A 153 -1.43 4.32 8.16
C MET A 153 -1.20 2.92 8.75
N GLN A 154 -2.28 2.23 9.10
CA GLN A 154 -2.21 0.99 9.87
C GLN A 154 -1.86 -0.23 9.00
N TYR A 155 -2.43 -0.32 7.79
CA TYR A 155 -2.39 -1.52 6.97
C TYR A 155 -1.64 -1.32 5.65
N ASN A 156 -1.63 -0.10 5.11
CA ASN A 156 -0.96 0.21 3.84
C ASN A 156 0.39 0.92 4.00
N TYR A 157 0.86 1.08 5.25
CA TYR A 157 2.19 1.63 5.56
C TYR A 157 2.42 3.05 5.03
N PHE A 158 1.37 3.87 4.97
CA PHE A 158 1.52 5.27 4.65
C PHE A 158 2.00 6.08 5.86
N ILE A 159 2.96 6.97 5.62
CA ILE A 159 3.35 8.04 6.55
C ILE A 159 2.80 9.34 5.97
N TYR A 160 1.92 9.98 6.75
CA TYR A 160 1.38 11.29 6.39
C TYR A 160 2.25 12.38 6.99
N ASP A 161 2.80 13.25 6.15
CA ASP A 161 3.73 14.30 6.57
C ASP A 161 3.12 15.23 7.62
N GLU A 162 1.80 15.48 7.53
CA GLU A 162 1.04 16.28 8.49
C GLU A 162 0.92 15.66 9.89
N LEU A 163 1.21 14.36 10.03
CA LEU A 163 1.02 13.60 11.27
C LEU A 163 2.33 13.00 11.82
N GLN A 164 3.40 12.98 11.04
CA GLN A 164 4.63 12.21 11.33
C GLN A 164 5.29 12.54 12.68
N ASP A 165 5.14 13.77 13.19
CA ASP A 165 5.78 14.23 14.42
C ASP A 165 4.91 14.00 15.69
N ILE A 166 3.76 13.33 15.56
CA ILE A 166 2.81 13.11 16.66
C ILE A 166 3.02 11.72 17.28
N GLU A 167 3.84 11.64 18.32
CA GLU A 167 4.15 10.37 19.01
C GLU A 167 3.06 9.93 20.02
N ASP A 168 2.19 10.83 20.43
CA ASP A 168 1.17 10.60 21.48
C ASP A 168 -0.14 10.12 20.85
N GLU A 169 -0.55 8.89 21.15
CA GLU A 169 -1.70 8.20 20.54
C GLU A 169 -3.01 8.99 20.68
N GLU A 170 -3.31 9.54 21.86
CA GLU A 170 -4.54 10.32 22.07
C GLU A 170 -4.51 11.64 21.29
N LYS A 171 -3.33 12.24 21.10
CA LYS A 171 -3.17 13.42 20.24
C LYS A 171 -3.24 13.06 18.77
N LEU A 172 -2.70 11.91 18.37
CA LEU A 172 -2.74 11.44 17.00
C LEU A 172 -4.18 11.20 16.55
N GLU A 173 -4.99 10.48 17.34
CA GLU A 173 -6.41 10.27 17.04
C GLU A 173 -7.16 11.59 16.82
N LYS A 174 -6.93 12.59 17.68
CA LYS A 174 -7.55 13.92 17.53
C LYS A 174 -7.05 14.66 16.29
N ALA A 175 -5.75 14.54 16.00
CA ALA A 175 -5.15 15.16 14.82
C ALA A 175 -5.70 14.54 13.52
N ILE A 176 -5.87 13.21 13.49
CA ILE A 176 -6.48 12.47 12.38
C ILE A 176 -7.90 12.98 12.08
N VAL A 177 -8.74 13.10 13.10
CA VAL A 177 -10.12 13.61 12.94
C VAL A 177 -10.10 15.04 12.39
N THR A 178 -9.26 15.90 12.98
CA THR A 178 -9.15 17.30 12.55
C THR A 178 -8.65 17.41 11.11
N LEU A 179 -7.60 16.67 10.77
CA LEU A 179 -7.02 16.65 9.43
C LEU A 179 -8.05 16.18 8.41
N ARG A 180 -8.78 15.09 8.68
CA ARG A 180 -9.85 14.60 7.79
C ARG A 180 -10.90 15.67 7.51
N GLU A 181 -11.38 16.36 8.55
CA GLU A 181 -12.36 17.44 8.40
C GLU A 181 -11.81 18.61 7.55
N GLU A 182 -10.61 19.08 7.85
CA GLU A 182 -9.95 20.17 7.12
C GLU A 182 -9.74 19.83 5.64
N LYS A 183 -9.20 18.64 5.36
CA LYS A 183 -8.87 18.20 4.00
C LYS A 183 -10.13 17.91 3.19
N LYS A 184 -11.22 17.43 3.82
CA LYS A 184 -12.52 17.25 3.15
C LYS A 184 -13.16 18.57 2.72
N ILE A 185 -13.10 19.61 3.57
CA ILE A 185 -13.56 20.96 3.19
C ILE A 185 -12.79 21.47 1.97
N LEU A 186 -11.48 21.22 1.92
CA LEU A 186 -10.65 21.66 0.80
C LEU A 186 -10.93 20.88 -0.48
N HIS A 187 -11.09 19.55 -0.38
CA HIS A 187 -11.53 18.71 -1.50
C HIS A 187 -12.84 19.24 -2.12
N ASP A 188 -13.87 19.50 -1.29
CA ASP A 188 -15.16 20.01 -1.76
C ASP A 188 -15.03 21.36 -2.48
N LYS A 189 -14.11 22.21 -2.02
CA LYS A 189 -13.79 23.48 -2.70
C LYS A 189 -13.15 23.24 -4.07
N PHE A 190 -12.23 22.29 -4.20
CA PHE A 190 -11.63 21.94 -5.48
C PHE A 190 -12.64 21.35 -6.45
N GLU A 191 -13.49 20.43 -6.01
CA GLU A 191 -14.59 19.89 -6.83
C GLU A 191 -15.51 21.00 -7.35
N GLN A 192 -15.89 21.96 -6.51
CA GLN A 192 -16.71 23.10 -6.93
C GLN A 192 -15.99 23.96 -7.96
N LYS A 193 -14.68 24.22 -7.76
CA LYS A 193 -13.85 24.98 -8.71
C LYS A 193 -13.84 24.28 -10.08
N LEU A 194 -13.68 22.96 -10.12
CA LEU A 194 -13.72 22.16 -11.35
C LEU A 194 -15.08 22.24 -12.05
N LYS A 195 -16.17 22.09 -11.29
CA LYS A 195 -17.56 22.16 -11.82
C LYS A 195 -17.91 23.54 -12.37
N SER A 196 -17.40 24.61 -11.75
CA SER A 196 -17.66 26.01 -12.16
C SER A 196 -16.97 26.45 -13.45
N LYS A 197 -16.04 25.65 -13.99
CA LYS A 197 -15.30 25.93 -15.23
C LYS A 197 -15.85 25.16 -16.47
N LYS A 198 -17.06 24.58 -16.37
CA LYS A 198 -17.85 24.12 -17.54
C LYS A 198 -18.59 25.30 -18.17
#